data_AF-A0A352FTZ2-F1
#
_entry.id   AF-A0A352FTZ2-F1
#
_cell.length_a   1.000
_cell.length_b   1.000
_cell.length_c   1.000
_cell.angle_alpha   90.00
_cell.angle_beta   90.00
_cell.angle_gamma   90.00
#
_symmetry.space_group_name_H-M   'P 1'
#
loop_
_entity.id
_entity.type
_entity.pdbx_description
1 polymer ?
#
loop_
_entity_poly.entity_id
_entity_poly.type
_entity_poly.pdbx_seq_one_letter_code
_entity_poly.pdbx_strand_id
1 'polypeptide(L)'
;MHPLSSFGTKTIVKSITQKTHDSSVAVPREVTRPSRAAERSSRAGHWVESLRNSDVNRLWAELHRIVSNHPLVRASRSAGLLIEEGASSAYTDLTQELFVQLLTKSRFQHYLDTAMTDAEIECEIGQIELTNLLTAELRKRHPESYRLARRISTLIQSSANFRRFDSIGMTEEQHRRLADRVYGLSEWPDNKPGRGSHEMEQRAHMIPVRQRDTRMVGCTGDAQIVISNSDLEDLIVSVLEAIDGPADVRSLRSLVMSRLPVMDIYLVPLGGDDPDSDGPTYDPADLRENPEESLLRHESQQEAAGSVDKFLTNLRGNVRGKIKQYNRMVGVLWHCYLSTDHATQLEVAATLGVSDSLVSDYRRRIEQELRALSFTEVEEARMFELALRERVRTMVAIESEGMLA
;
A
#
# COMPACT_ATOMS: atom_id res chain seq x y z
N MET A 1 54.14 -47.16 -66.36
CA MET A 1 52.73 -47.61 -66.38
C MET A 1 51.83 -46.39 -66.27
N HIS A 2 51.30 -45.93 -67.41
CA HIS A 2 50.16 -44.99 -67.56
C HIS A 2 48.95 -45.81 -68.06
N PRO A 3 47.67 -45.34 -68.10
CA PRO A 3 47.15 -43.96 -68.24
C PRO A 3 45.96 -43.61 -67.30
N LEU A 4 45.63 -42.34 -66.99
CA LEU A 4 44.78 -41.35 -67.72
C LEU A 4 43.40 -41.86 -68.22
N SER A 5 42.30 -41.24 -67.78
CA SER A 5 41.34 -40.53 -68.66
C SER A 5 40.10 -40.00 -67.92
N SER A 6 39.72 -38.77 -68.25
CA SER A 6 38.40 -38.17 -68.07
C SER A 6 37.38 -38.78 -69.04
N PHE A 7 36.09 -38.78 -68.73
CA PHE A 7 35.02 -38.45 -69.70
C PHE A 7 33.70 -38.21 -68.93
N GLY A 8 33.02 -37.11 -69.23
CA GLY A 8 31.62 -36.90 -68.86
C GLY A 8 30.70 -37.25 -70.02
N THR A 9 29.44 -37.62 -69.72
CA THR A 9 28.23 -37.18 -70.46
C THR A 9 26.95 -37.67 -69.78
N LYS A 10 26.03 -36.71 -69.56
CA LYS A 10 24.56 -36.74 -69.65
C LYS A 10 23.82 -38.10 -69.62
N THR A 11 22.90 -38.22 -68.66
CA THR A 11 21.56 -38.80 -68.91
C THR A 11 20.50 -38.06 -68.08
N ILE A 12 19.57 -37.40 -68.78
CA ILE A 12 18.28 -36.88 -68.29
C ILE A 12 17.25 -38.04 -68.35
N VAL A 13 16.13 -37.89 -67.65
CA VAL A 13 14.86 -38.66 -67.74
C VAL A 13 14.78 -39.78 -66.67
N LYS A 14 13.79 -39.92 -65.77
CA LYS A 14 12.40 -39.45 -65.66
C LYS A 14 11.95 -39.43 -64.19
N SER A 15 11.07 -38.50 -63.90
CA SER A 15 10.17 -38.33 -62.75
C SER A 15 9.36 -39.56 -62.34
N ILE A 16 9.25 -39.80 -61.02
CA ILE A 16 8.05 -40.34 -60.36
C ILE A 16 7.74 -39.48 -59.13
N THR A 17 6.51 -39.00 -59.13
CA THR A 17 5.82 -38.12 -58.19
C THR A 17 5.40 -38.88 -56.94
N GLN A 18 5.61 -38.31 -55.75
CA GLN A 18 4.69 -38.52 -54.62
C GLN A 18 4.68 -37.34 -53.64
N LYS A 19 3.63 -36.52 -53.82
CA LYS A 19 2.86 -35.71 -52.87
C LYS A 19 3.48 -35.38 -51.50
N THR A 20 3.75 -34.09 -51.29
CA THR A 20 3.56 -33.44 -49.98
C THR A 20 2.90 -32.07 -50.16
N HIS A 21 1.68 -32.02 -49.64
CA HIS A 21 0.87 -30.90 -49.16
C HIS A 21 1.35 -29.45 -49.42
N ASP A 22 0.52 -28.70 -50.14
CA ASP A 22 0.49 -27.24 -50.11
C ASP A 22 0.23 -26.73 -48.68
N SER A 23 1.01 -25.72 -48.28
CA SER A 23 0.62 -24.76 -47.25
C SER A 23 1.28 -23.43 -47.60
N SER A 24 0.46 -22.52 -48.10
CA SER A 24 0.78 -21.13 -48.38
C SER A 24 1.33 -20.44 -47.13
N VAL A 25 2.59 -20.01 -47.17
CA VAL A 25 3.16 -19.13 -46.14
C VAL A 25 2.58 -17.73 -46.35
N ALA A 26 1.58 -17.40 -45.55
CA ALA A 26 1.06 -16.05 -45.43
C ALA A 26 2.10 -15.18 -44.72
N VAL A 27 2.46 -14.06 -45.38
CA VAL A 27 3.27 -12.99 -44.79
C VAL A 27 2.53 -12.43 -43.56
N PRO A 28 3.12 -12.42 -42.35
CA PRO A 28 2.46 -11.85 -41.19
C PRO A 28 2.35 -10.34 -41.37
N ARG A 29 1.11 -9.86 -41.42
CA ARG A 29 0.77 -8.44 -41.35
C ARG A 29 1.24 -7.93 -39.99
N GLU A 30 2.14 -6.96 -40.00
CA GLU A 30 2.68 -6.30 -38.82
C GLU A 30 1.52 -5.66 -38.03
N VAL A 31 1.08 -6.33 -36.96
CA VAL A 31 0.10 -5.80 -36.02
C VAL A 31 0.82 -4.74 -35.22
N THR A 32 0.50 -3.48 -35.49
CA THR A 32 0.98 -2.32 -34.75
C THR A 32 0.56 -2.51 -33.29
N ARG A 33 1.51 -2.88 -32.42
CA ARG A 33 1.28 -2.96 -30.98
C ARG A 33 0.79 -1.58 -30.51
N PRO A 34 -0.35 -1.48 -29.82
CA PRO A 34 -0.76 -0.21 -29.23
C PRO A 34 0.33 0.25 -28.26
N SER A 35 0.64 1.54 -28.31
CA SER A 35 1.55 2.19 -27.36
C SER A 35 1.14 1.86 -25.93
N ARG A 36 2.11 1.57 -25.04
CA ARG A 36 1.91 1.39 -23.59
C ARG A 36 1.07 2.50 -22.93
N ALA A 37 1.00 3.69 -23.54
CA ALA A 37 0.13 4.77 -23.10
C ALA A 37 -1.36 4.49 -23.35
N ALA A 38 -1.71 3.90 -24.49
CA ALA A 38 -3.10 3.58 -24.87
C ALA A 38 -3.70 2.46 -24.01
N GLU A 39 -2.89 1.45 -23.64
CA GLU A 39 -3.33 0.39 -22.71
C GLU A 39 -3.56 0.93 -21.29
N ARG A 40 -2.76 1.89 -20.82
CA ARG A 40 -2.97 2.55 -19.52
C ARG A 40 -4.23 3.41 -19.51
N SER A 41 -4.54 4.12 -20.59
CA SER A 41 -5.77 4.92 -20.72
C SER A 41 -7.03 4.05 -20.70
N SER A 42 -6.98 2.82 -21.19
CA SER A 42 -8.13 1.90 -21.19
C SER A 42 -8.46 1.27 -19.83
N ARG A 43 -7.57 1.43 -18.83
CA ARG A 43 -7.74 0.95 -17.45
C ARG A 43 -7.85 2.07 -16.42
N ALA A 44 -7.93 3.33 -16.87
CA ALA A 44 -8.05 4.46 -15.96
C ALA A 44 -9.39 4.40 -15.21
N GLY A 45 -9.35 4.62 -13.91
CA GLY A 45 -10.54 4.63 -13.06
C GLY A 45 -11.50 5.76 -13.44
N HIS A 46 -12.79 5.63 -13.14
CA HIS A 46 -13.80 6.67 -13.37
C HIS A 46 -13.75 7.76 -12.29
N TRP A 47 -12.62 8.49 -12.22
CA TRP A 47 -12.33 9.47 -11.16
C TRP A 47 -13.29 10.65 -11.15
N VAL A 48 -13.51 11.30 -12.29
CA VAL A 48 -14.32 12.52 -12.40
C VAL A 48 -15.76 12.26 -11.98
N GLU A 49 -16.34 11.14 -12.41
CA GLU A 49 -17.70 10.73 -12.03
C GLU A 49 -17.77 10.46 -10.52
N SER A 50 -16.81 9.70 -9.98
CA SER A 50 -16.77 9.34 -8.56
C SER A 50 -16.61 10.58 -7.67
N LEU A 51 -15.79 11.54 -8.08
CA LEU A 51 -15.57 12.80 -7.38
C LEU A 51 -16.84 13.68 -7.40
N ARG A 52 -17.50 13.82 -8.55
CA ARG A 52 -18.74 14.62 -8.67
C ARG A 52 -19.88 14.04 -7.85
N ASN A 53 -19.99 12.72 -7.82
CA ASN A 53 -21.03 12.02 -7.06
C ASN A 53 -20.66 11.82 -5.58
N SER A 54 -19.46 12.24 -5.16
CA SER A 54 -18.94 12.01 -3.80
C SER A 54 -18.98 10.54 -3.39
N ASP A 55 -18.72 9.63 -4.35
CA ASP A 55 -18.72 8.19 -4.11
C ASP A 55 -17.40 7.76 -3.45
N VAL A 56 -17.37 7.83 -2.12
CA VAL A 56 -16.19 7.53 -1.30
C VAL A 56 -15.73 6.08 -1.49
N ASN A 57 -16.64 5.13 -1.66
CA ASN A 57 -16.30 3.72 -1.82
C ASN A 57 -15.56 3.47 -3.13
N ARG A 58 -16.03 4.09 -4.21
CA ARG A 58 -15.38 3.98 -5.52
C ARG A 58 -14.03 4.69 -5.55
N LEU A 59 -13.93 5.87 -4.92
CA LEU A 59 -12.66 6.58 -4.76
C LEU A 59 -11.65 5.75 -3.96
N TRP A 60 -12.08 5.14 -2.86
CA TRP A 60 -11.24 4.27 -2.06
C TRP A 60 -10.72 3.06 -2.86
N ALA A 61 -11.61 2.36 -3.58
CA ALA A 61 -11.23 1.21 -4.40
C ALA A 61 -10.21 1.57 -5.48
N GLU A 62 -10.39 2.72 -6.15
CA GLU A 62 -9.45 3.20 -7.16
C GLU A 62 -8.10 3.64 -6.56
N LEU A 63 -8.10 4.30 -5.40
CA LEU A 63 -6.86 4.63 -4.69
C LEU A 63 -6.11 3.38 -4.26
N HIS A 64 -6.82 2.41 -3.70
CA HIS A 64 -6.24 1.13 -3.31
C HIS A 64 -5.64 0.42 -4.53
N ARG A 65 -6.33 0.42 -5.67
CA ARG A 65 -5.80 -0.12 -6.94
C ARG A 65 -4.51 0.59 -7.35
N ILE A 66 -4.44 1.92 -7.30
CA ILE A 66 -3.22 2.67 -7.62
C ILE A 66 -2.10 2.27 -6.67
N VAL A 67 -2.37 2.24 -5.37
CA VAL A 67 -1.40 1.90 -4.33
C VAL A 67 -0.83 0.49 -4.53
N SER A 68 -1.68 -0.53 -4.65
CA SER A 68 -1.25 -1.92 -4.80
C SER A 68 -0.45 -2.16 -6.09
N ASN A 69 -0.78 -1.45 -7.17
CA ASN A 69 -0.09 -1.59 -8.45
C ASN A 69 1.12 -0.67 -8.59
N HIS A 70 1.37 0.21 -7.62
CA HIS A 70 2.45 1.17 -7.74
C HIS A 70 3.83 0.46 -7.69
N PRO A 71 4.74 0.71 -8.64
CA PRO A 71 6.02 0.01 -8.71
C PRO A 71 6.86 0.10 -7.43
N LEU A 72 6.88 1.26 -6.78
CA LEU A 72 7.60 1.45 -5.52
C LEU A 72 6.98 0.65 -4.37
N VAL A 73 5.65 0.53 -4.34
CA VAL A 73 4.93 -0.20 -3.29
C VAL A 73 5.17 -1.70 -3.44
N ARG A 74 5.08 -2.22 -4.67
CA ARG A 74 5.38 -3.62 -4.98
C ARG A 74 6.82 -3.99 -4.63
N ALA A 75 7.77 -3.15 -5.01
CA ALA A 75 9.18 -3.40 -4.71
C ALA A 75 9.48 -3.31 -3.21
N SER A 76 8.87 -2.37 -2.47
CA SER A 76 9.01 -2.29 -1.00
C SER A 76 8.44 -3.53 -0.30
N ARG A 77 7.37 -4.14 -0.82
CA ARG A 77 6.85 -5.42 -0.30
C ARG A 77 7.81 -6.57 -0.59
N SER A 78 8.30 -6.69 -1.82
CA SER A 78 9.28 -7.72 -2.20
C SER A 78 10.57 -7.61 -1.37
N ALA A 79 10.90 -6.41 -0.91
CA ALA A 79 12.04 -6.13 -0.04
C ALA A 79 11.82 -6.48 1.44
N GLY A 80 10.61 -6.86 1.84
CA GLY A 80 10.25 -7.07 3.25
C GLY A 80 10.13 -5.78 4.08
N LEU A 81 10.10 -4.61 3.43
CA LEU A 81 10.08 -3.29 4.10
C LEU A 81 8.68 -2.87 4.56
N LEU A 82 7.64 -3.52 4.01
CA LEU A 82 6.23 -3.29 4.33
C LEU A 82 5.66 -4.39 5.27
N ILE A 83 6.52 -5.05 6.04
CA ILE A 83 6.10 -6.10 6.99
C ILE A 83 6.31 -5.59 8.41
N GLU A 84 5.35 -4.80 8.88
CA GLU A 84 4.94 -4.82 10.28
C GLU A 84 3.41 -4.96 10.25
N GLU A 85 2.91 -6.03 10.89
CA GLU A 85 1.49 -6.41 11.06
C GLU A 85 0.67 -6.57 9.75
N GLY A 86 0.63 -7.80 9.20
CA GLY A 86 -0.33 -8.18 8.16
C GLY A 86 -0.09 -7.58 6.77
N ALA A 87 0.24 -8.40 5.78
CA ALA A 87 0.53 -7.95 4.41
C ALA A 87 -0.64 -7.21 3.70
N SER A 88 -1.88 -7.39 4.18
CA SER A 88 -3.07 -6.68 3.71
C SER A 88 -3.25 -5.31 4.38
N SER A 89 -2.80 -5.16 5.64
CA SER A 89 -2.87 -3.90 6.39
C SER A 89 -2.04 -2.82 5.70
N ALA A 90 -0.80 -3.14 5.31
CA ALA A 90 0.12 -2.15 4.76
C ALA A 90 -0.40 -1.41 3.50
N TYR A 91 -1.17 -2.08 2.63
CA TYR A 91 -1.78 -1.40 1.48
C TYR A 91 -2.97 -0.54 1.88
N THR A 92 -3.75 -1.03 2.83
CA THR A 92 -4.91 -0.31 3.39
C THR A 92 -4.46 0.95 4.11
N ASP A 93 -3.42 0.85 4.94
CA ASP A 93 -2.83 1.96 5.69
C ASP A 93 -2.25 3.03 4.75
N LEU A 94 -1.50 2.59 3.73
CA LEU A 94 -0.94 3.52 2.74
C LEU A 94 -2.02 4.18 1.88
N THR A 95 -3.10 3.45 1.59
CA THR A 95 -4.28 4.00 0.90
C THR A 95 -4.99 5.02 1.77
N GLN A 96 -5.16 4.73 3.07
CA GLN A 96 -5.73 5.64 4.04
C GLN A 96 -4.91 6.92 4.16
N GLU A 97 -3.59 6.80 4.30
CA GLU A 97 -2.70 7.95 4.42
C GLU A 97 -2.72 8.81 3.14
N LEU A 98 -2.70 8.17 1.96
CA LEU A 98 -2.85 8.87 0.68
C LEU A 98 -4.20 9.60 0.59
N PHE A 99 -5.29 8.95 0.99
CA PHE A 99 -6.63 9.55 0.97
C PHE A 99 -6.71 10.78 1.88
N VAL A 100 -6.24 10.66 3.13
CA VAL A 100 -6.19 11.78 4.09
C VAL A 100 -5.31 12.90 3.57
N GLN A 101 -4.18 12.59 2.94
CA GLN A 101 -3.28 13.60 2.38
C GLN A 101 -3.92 14.36 1.21
N LEU A 102 -4.60 13.65 0.30
CA LEU A 102 -5.33 14.25 -0.81
C LEU A 102 -6.45 15.17 -0.33
N LEU A 103 -7.20 14.76 0.71
CA LEU A 103 -8.22 15.60 1.35
C LEU A 103 -7.62 16.83 2.03
N THR A 104 -6.57 16.64 2.83
CA THR A 104 -5.91 17.73 3.58
C THR A 104 -5.36 18.81 2.66
N LYS A 105 -4.84 18.42 1.49
CA LYS A 105 -4.35 19.33 0.46
C LYS A 105 -5.44 19.84 -0.49
N SER A 106 -6.69 19.46 -0.27
CA SER A 106 -7.84 19.76 -1.13
C SER A 106 -7.64 19.36 -2.60
N ARG A 107 -6.92 18.27 -2.86
CA ARG A 107 -6.55 17.83 -4.22
C ARG A 107 -7.73 17.36 -5.02
N PHE A 108 -8.69 16.68 -4.39
CA PHE A 108 -9.93 16.26 -5.05
C PHE A 108 -10.73 17.45 -5.62
N GLN A 109 -10.83 18.55 -4.86
CA GLN A 109 -11.47 19.76 -5.35
C GLN A 109 -10.65 20.40 -6.48
N HIS A 110 -9.32 20.46 -6.32
CA HIS A 110 -8.43 20.96 -7.35
C HIS A 110 -8.62 20.24 -8.69
N TYR A 111 -8.72 18.91 -8.70
CA TYR A 111 -8.93 18.13 -9.93
C TYR A 111 -10.23 18.49 -10.66
N LEU A 112 -11.28 18.82 -9.90
CA LEU A 112 -12.55 19.26 -10.47
C LEU A 112 -12.46 20.70 -10.99
N ASP A 113 -11.83 21.59 -10.23
CA ASP A 113 -11.70 23.02 -10.57
C ASP A 113 -10.84 23.23 -11.83
N THR A 114 -9.80 22.41 -12.02
CA THR A 114 -8.94 22.44 -13.21
C THR A 114 -9.45 21.56 -14.35
N ALA A 115 -10.61 20.91 -14.16
CA ALA A 115 -11.24 20.03 -15.15
C ALA A 115 -10.32 18.93 -15.69
N MET A 116 -9.54 18.30 -14.80
CA MET A 116 -8.64 17.21 -15.17
C MET A 116 -9.41 15.98 -15.62
N THR A 117 -8.85 15.27 -16.59
CA THR A 117 -9.35 13.98 -17.07
C THR A 117 -8.99 12.85 -16.10
N ASP A 118 -9.72 11.73 -16.18
CA ASP A 118 -9.45 10.53 -15.37
C ASP A 118 -7.99 10.07 -15.46
N ALA A 119 -7.41 10.12 -16.66
CA ALA A 119 -6.01 9.73 -16.89
C ALA A 119 -5.01 10.71 -16.26
N GLU A 120 -5.32 12.00 -16.27
CA GLU A 120 -4.47 13.02 -15.63
C GLU A 120 -4.53 12.91 -14.11
N ILE A 121 -5.72 12.68 -13.54
CA ILE A 121 -5.91 12.45 -12.10
C ILE A 121 -5.13 11.22 -11.65
N GLU A 122 -5.27 10.09 -12.35
CA GLU A 122 -4.53 8.86 -12.03
C GLU A 122 -3.02 9.05 -12.14
N CYS A 123 -2.57 9.79 -13.16
CA CYS A 123 -1.16 10.13 -13.34
C CYS A 123 -0.64 10.99 -12.18
N GLU A 124 -1.37 12.02 -11.78
CA GLU A 124 -0.98 12.91 -10.68
C GLU A 124 -0.98 12.18 -9.34
N ILE A 125 -2.02 11.39 -9.05
CA ILE A 125 -2.10 10.59 -7.82
C ILE A 125 -0.94 9.59 -7.76
N GLY A 126 -0.73 8.79 -8.81
CA GLY A 126 0.30 7.75 -8.80
C GLY A 126 1.72 8.31 -8.85
N GLN A 127 2.00 9.19 -9.82
CA GLN A 127 3.37 9.63 -10.11
C GLN A 127 3.84 10.77 -9.21
N ILE A 128 2.93 11.57 -8.65
CA ILE A 128 3.29 12.73 -7.83
C ILE A 128 2.92 12.47 -6.38
N GLU A 129 1.64 12.32 -6.04
CA GLU A 129 1.20 12.28 -4.64
C GLU A 129 1.68 11.02 -3.91
N LEU A 130 1.39 9.84 -4.46
CA LEU A 130 1.82 8.57 -3.88
C LEU A 130 3.35 8.44 -3.87
N THR A 131 4.02 8.86 -4.94
CA THR A 131 5.50 8.87 -4.97
C THR A 131 6.08 9.79 -3.89
N ASN A 132 5.49 10.97 -3.67
CA ASN A 132 5.92 11.89 -2.62
C ASN A 132 5.68 11.32 -1.22
N LEU A 133 4.53 10.68 -1.00
CA LEU A 133 4.20 10.00 0.25
C LEU A 133 5.24 8.92 0.58
N LEU A 134 5.49 8.00 -0.37
CA LEU A 134 6.48 6.94 -0.22
C LEU A 134 7.89 7.49 0.01
N THR A 135 8.26 8.55 -0.70
CA THR A 135 9.57 9.19 -0.53
C THR A 135 9.67 9.93 0.81
N ALA A 136 8.56 10.44 1.36
CA ALA A 136 8.53 11.01 2.70
C ALA A 136 8.68 9.93 3.77
N GLU A 137 8.01 8.80 3.62
CA GLU A 137 8.15 7.65 4.53
C GLU A 137 9.57 7.07 4.51
N LEU A 138 10.17 6.90 3.32
CA LEU A 138 11.58 6.51 3.21
C LEU A 138 12.52 7.51 3.90
N ARG A 139 12.23 8.82 3.84
CA ARG A 139 13.03 9.84 4.53
C ARG A 139 12.92 9.77 6.05
N LYS A 140 11.76 9.38 6.58
CA LYS A 140 11.52 9.24 8.01
C LYS A 140 12.12 7.95 8.56
N ARG A 141 11.86 6.83 7.89
CA ARG A 141 12.27 5.48 8.33
C ARG A 141 13.73 5.16 8.02
N HIS A 142 14.25 5.68 6.90
CA HIS A 142 15.60 5.40 6.41
C HIS A 142 16.37 6.68 6.01
N PRO A 143 16.57 7.62 6.96
CA PRO A 143 17.15 8.93 6.68
C PRO A 143 18.60 8.87 6.19
N GLU A 144 19.40 7.90 6.65
CA GLU A 144 20.81 7.75 6.28
C GLU A 144 20.92 7.21 4.85
N SER A 145 20.19 6.13 4.56
CA SER A 145 20.09 5.54 3.22
C SER A 145 19.64 6.57 2.16
N TYR A 146 18.61 7.34 2.46
CA TYR A 146 18.11 8.39 1.57
C TYR A 146 19.15 9.48 1.31
N ARG A 147 19.84 9.96 2.35
CA ARG A 147 20.90 10.98 2.23
C ARG A 147 22.06 10.47 1.37
N LEU A 148 22.51 9.25 1.59
CA LEU A 148 23.61 8.63 0.84
C LEU A 148 23.24 8.43 -0.62
N ALA A 149 22.07 7.87 -0.93
CA ALA A 149 21.61 7.68 -2.30
C ALA A 149 21.57 9.00 -3.09
N ARG A 150 21.16 10.10 -2.45
CA ARG A 150 21.17 11.43 -3.07
C ARG A 150 22.59 11.96 -3.27
N ARG A 151 23.47 11.82 -2.27
CA ARG A 151 24.89 12.23 -2.38
C ARG A 151 25.62 11.48 -3.49
N ILE A 152 25.43 10.16 -3.59
CA ILE A 152 25.98 9.33 -4.67
C ILE A 152 25.50 9.85 -6.03
N SER A 153 24.19 10.10 -6.18
CA SER A 153 23.63 10.63 -7.43
C SER A 153 24.21 11.99 -7.80
N THR A 154 24.44 12.87 -6.82
CA THR A 154 25.07 14.18 -7.04
C THR A 154 26.53 14.03 -7.47
N LEU A 155 27.33 13.23 -6.75
CA LEU A 155 28.75 13.04 -7.04
C LEU A 155 28.98 12.47 -8.44
N ILE A 156 28.18 11.47 -8.84
CA ILE A 156 28.24 10.87 -10.18
C ILE A 156 27.96 11.92 -11.28
N GLN A 157 27.12 12.91 -11.02
CA GLN A 157 26.77 13.96 -11.99
C GLN A 157 27.76 15.14 -11.99
N SER A 158 28.36 15.47 -10.85
CA SER A 158 29.14 16.70 -10.69
C SER A 158 30.65 16.49 -10.73
N SER A 159 31.15 15.28 -10.43
CA SER A 159 32.59 15.01 -10.42
C SER A 159 33.12 14.76 -11.84
N ALA A 160 34.34 15.23 -12.08
CA ALA A 160 35.09 14.99 -13.32
C ALA A 160 35.59 13.53 -13.47
N ASN A 161 35.55 12.73 -12.39
CA ASN A 161 35.93 11.32 -12.41
C ASN A 161 34.89 10.43 -13.10
N PHE A 162 33.67 10.93 -13.31
CA PHE A 162 32.59 10.18 -13.92
C PHE A 162 32.13 10.85 -15.21
N ARG A 163 31.70 10.02 -16.17
CA ARG A 163 31.07 10.49 -17.41
C ARG A 163 29.89 9.61 -17.78
N ARG A 164 29.02 10.16 -18.62
CA ARG A 164 27.81 9.50 -19.09
C ARG A 164 28.10 8.65 -20.34
N PHE A 165 27.56 7.43 -20.38
CA PHE A 165 27.77 6.44 -21.46
C PHE A 165 26.53 6.22 -22.34
N ASP A 166 25.42 6.91 -22.08
CA ASP A 166 24.16 6.78 -22.84
C ASP A 166 24.24 7.24 -24.33
N SER A 167 25.40 7.71 -24.81
CA SER A 167 25.55 8.58 -25.98
C SER A 167 25.70 7.88 -27.34
N ILE A 168 25.11 6.71 -27.55
CA ILE A 168 25.15 6.04 -28.87
C ILE A 168 23.74 5.99 -29.48
N GLY A 169 23.25 7.16 -29.92
CA GLY A 169 22.49 7.26 -31.18
C GLY A 169 20.95 7.24 -31.14
N MET A 170 20.25 7.63 -30.07
CA MET A 170 18.78 7.72 -30.13
C MET A 170 18.25 9.03 -29.53
N THR A 171 17.60 9.83 -30.38
CA THR A 171 17.06 11.19 -30.16
C THR A 171 15.97 11.31 -29.07
N GLU A 172 15.69 10.25 -28.29
CA GLU A 172 14.75 10.23 -27.14
C GLU A 172 15.44 10.55 -25.79
N GLU A 173 16.58 11.23 -25.82
CA GLU A 173 17.50 11.37 -24.69
C GLU A 173 17.08 12.37 -23.60
N GLN A 174 16.16 13.31 -23.88
CA GLN A 174 15.81 14.38 -22.94
C GLN A 174 14.85 13.94 -21.82
N HIS A 175 14.13 12.83 -21.96
CA HIS A 175 13.08 12.41 -21.01
C HIS A 175 13.43 11.19 -20.13
N ARG A 176 14.66 10.65 -20.20
CA ARG A 176 15.04 9.53 -19.32
C ARG A 176 15.22 9.99 -17.87
N ARG A 177 14.59 9.26 -16.94
CA ARG A 177 14.71 9.45 -15.50
C ARG A 177 16.17 9.33 -15.09
N LEU A 178 16.61 10.15 -14.14
CA LEU A 178 17.99 10.16 -13.65
C LEU A 178 18.48 8.76 -13.23
N ALA A 179 17.59 7.96 -12.65
CA ALA A 179 17.88 6.61 -12.18
C ALA A 179 18.34 5.66 -13.30
N ASP A 180 17.91 5.89 -14.54
CA ASP A 180 18.17 5.01 -15.68
C ASP A 180 19.33 5.51 -16.56
N ARG A 181 19.99 6.60 -16.16
CA ARG A 181 21.16 7.13 -16.89
C ARG A 181 22.39 6.30 -16.56
N VAL A 182 23.17 5.94 -17.58
CA VAL A 182 24.38 5.11 -17.43
C VAL A 182 25.62 5.97 -17.27
N TYR A 183 26.40 5.66 -16.23
CA TYR A 183 27.67 6.31 -15.90
C TYR A 183 28.80 5.30 -15.76
N GLY A 184 30.02 5.78 -15.96
CA GLY A 184 31.25 5.03 -15.73
C GLY A 184 32.42 5.99 -15.50
N LEU A 185 33.63 5.44 -15.39
CA LEU A 185 34.83 6.25 -15.20
C LEU A 185 35.11 7.11 -16.43
N SER A 186 35.60 8.32 -16.20
CA SER A 186 35.87 9.30 -17.25
C SER A 186 36.98 8.89 -18.21
N GLU A 187 37.93 8.07 -17.73
CA GLU A 187 39.05 7.52 -18.48
C GLU A 187 38.72 6.31 -19.37
N TRP A 188 37.56 5.68 -19.17
CA TRP A 188 37.17 4.50 -19.95
C TRP A 188 36.86 4.86 -21.41
N PRO A 189 36.95 3.91 -22.35
CA PRO A 189 36.58 4.15 -23.74
C PRO A 189 35.05 4.17 -23.95
N ASP A 190 34.54 4.88 -24.95
CA ASP A 190 33.10 5.07 -25.19
C ASP A 190 32.34 3.76 -25.46
N ASN A 191 33.03 2.75 -25.96
CA ASN A 191 32.50 1.43 -26.26
C ASN A 191 32.73 0.40 -25.15
N LYS A 192 32.99 0.84 -23.91
CA LYS A 192 33.17 -0.06 -22.76
C LYS A 192 31.89 -0.92 -22.59
N PRO A 193 31.97 -2.26 -22.69
CA PRO A 193 30.80 -3.11 -22.57
C PRO A 193 30.25 -3.06 -21.13
N GLY A 194 28.93 -2.99 -21.01
CA GLY A 194 28.23 -3.21 -19.74
C GLY A 194 28.28 -4.67 -19.31
N ARG A 195 27.96 -4.94 -18.04
CA ARG A 195 27.85 -6.28 -17.47
C ARG A 195 26.43 -6.57 -17.00
N GLY A 196 26.10 -7.85 -16.85
CA GLY A 196 24.82 -8.27 -16.28
C GLY A 196 24.73 -7.95 -14.79
N SER A 197 23.53 -7.66 -14.28
CA SER A 197 23.28 -7.27 -12.88
C SER A 197 23.92 -8.22 -11.87
N HIS A 198 23.76 -9.52 -12.08
CA HIS A 198 24.28 -10.54 -11.17
C HIS A 198 25.81 -10.58 -11.12
N GLU A 199 26.48 -10.38 -12.26
CA GLU A 199 27.94 -10.35 -12.33
C GLU A 199 28.49 -9.09 -11.65
N MET A 200 27.82 -7.94 -11.84
CA MET A 200 28.19 -6.69 -11.18
C MET A 200 28.08 -6.79 -9.66
N GLU A 201 27.00 -7.39 -9.16
CA GLU A 201 26.82 -7.62 -7.73
C GLU A 201 27.95 -8.49 -7.16
N GLN A 202 28.23 -9.65 -7.74
CA GLN A 202 29.30 -10.55 -7.27
C GLN A 202 30.66 -9.84 -7.20
N ARG A 203 31.02 -9.08 -8.24
CA ARG A 203 32.28 -8.34 -8.29
C ARG A 203 32.35 -7.23 -7.26
N ALA A 204 31.26 -6.50 -7.06
CA ALA A 204 31.21 -5.48 -6.02
C ALA A 204 31.39 -6.08 -4.61
N HIS A 205 30.99 -7.35 -4.37
CA HIS A 205 31.20 -8.03 -3.08
C HIS A 205 32.66 -8.34 -2.75
N MET A 206 33.55 -8.24 -3.73
CA MET A 206 34.99 -8.33 -3.50
C MET A 206 35.57 -7.09 -2.82
N ILE A 207 34.84 -5.96 -2.84
CA ILE A 207 35.26 -4.73 -2.19
C ILE A 207 34.98 -4.85 -0.68
N PRO A 208 35.98 -4.62 0.18
CA PRO A 208 35.76 -4.61 1.62
C PRO A 208 34.71 -3.56 2.02
N VAL A 209 33.80 -3.95 2.91
CA VAL A 209 32.84 -3.02 3.52
C VAL A 209 33.63 -1.99 4.31
N ARG A 210 33.36 -0.69 4.09
CA ARG A 210 34.05 0.38 4.82
C ARG A 210 33.67 0.33 6.30
N GLN A 211 34.60 0.69 7.18
CA GLN A 211 34.31 0.79 8.60
C GLN A 211 33.43 2.00 8.89
N ARG A 212 32.52 1.84 9.85
CA ARG A 212 31.63 2.92 10.27
C ARG A 212 32.40 3.88 11.17
N ASP A 213 32.50 5.14 10.76
CA ASP A 213 32.96 6.20 11.66
C ASP A 213 31.81 6.57 12.61
N THR A 214 31.81 5.99 13.82
CA THR A 214 30.80 6.24 14.86
C THR A 214 31.21 7.44 15.71
N ARG A 215 31.20 8.64 15.13
CA ARG A 215 31.30 9.87 15.93
C ARG A 215 29.90 10.27 16.40
N MET A 216 29.80 10.62 17.67
CA MET A 216 28.58 11.22 18.22
C MET A 216 28.36 12.59 17.59
N VAL A 217 27.22 12.81 16.94
CA VAL A 217 26.88 14.12 16.34
C VAL A 217 25.48 14.54 16.79
N GLY A 218 25.34 15.81 17.20
CA GLY A 218 24.05 16.39 17.61
C GLY A 218 23.64 16.10 19.05
N CYS A 219 22.47 16.62 19.45
CA CYS A 219 21.91 16.49 20.81
C CYS A 219 21.12 15.18 21.03
N THR A 220 20.90 14.36 19.99
CA THR A 220 20.11 13.12 20.07
C THR A 220 20.94 11.85 20.29
N GLY A 221 22.27 11.92 20.14
CA GLY A 221 23.16 10.79 20.42
C GLY A 221 23.16 9.66 19.38
N ASP A 222 22.55 9.86 18.21
CA ASP A 222 22.54 8.87 17.13
C ASP A 222 23.91 8.80 16.41
N ALA A 223 24.45 7.60 16.25
CA ALA A 223 25.60 7.37 15.39
C ALA A 223 25.16 7.52 13.91
N GLN A 224 25.78 8.42 13.15
CA GLN A 224 25.64 8.52 11.69
C GLN A 224 26.95 8.07 11.03
N ILE A 225 26.90 7.44 9.85
CA ILE A 225 28.10 7.29 9.01
C ILE A 225 28.57 8.69 8.61
N VAL A 226 29.68 9.11 9.19
CA VAL A 226 30.40 10.31 8.74
C VAL A 226 31.34 9.88 7.61
N ILE A 227 30.83 9.85 6.36
CA ILE A 227 31.65 9.67 5.16
C ILE A 227 31.79 11.01 4.43
N SER A 228 33.02 11.44 4.14
CA SER A 228 33.30 12.65 3.37
C SER A 228 32.89 12.47 1.90
N ASN A 229 32.81 13.56 1.13
CA ASN A 229 32.51 13.44 -0.30
C ASN A 229 33.66 12.77 -1.08
N SER A 230 34.91 13.04 -0.71
CA SER A 230 36.07 12.38 -1.32
C SER A 230 36.09 10.88 -1.02
N ASP A 231 35.83 10.47 0.23
CA ASP A 231 35.79 9.05 0.58
C ASP A 231 34.65 8.29 -0.13
N LEU A 232 33.49 8.95 -0.28
CA LEU A 232 32.35 8.40 -0.99
C LEU A 232 32.64 8.30 -2.49
N GLU A 233 33.34 9.28 -3.05
CA GLU A 233 33.79 9.28 -4.44
C GLU A 233 34.80 8.15 -4.71
N ASP A 234 35.81 7.98 -3.84
CA ASP A 234 36.77 6.89 -3.92
C ASP A 234 36.07 5.52 -3.87
N LEU A 235 35.03 5.39 -3.05
CA LEU A 235 34.23 4.16 -3.02
C LEU A 235 33.45 3.93 -4.32
N ILE A 236 32.87 4.98 -4.91
CA ILE A 236 32.19 4.88 -6.22
C ILE A 236 33.20 4.44 -7.30
N VAL A 237 34.42 5.00 -7.28
CA VAL A 237 35.51 4.58 -8.17
C VAL A 237 35.86 3.10 -7.96
N SER A 238 36.09 2.68 -6.72
CA SER A 238 36.39 1.27 -6.40
C SER A 238 35.29 0.32 -6.88
N VAL A 239 34.01 0.71 -6.75
CA VAL A 239 32.87 -0.06 -7.26
C VAL A 239 32.92 -0.17 -8.78
N LEU A 240 33.13 0.93 -9.48
CA LEU A 240 33.25 0.94 -10.95
C LEU A 240 34.45 0.12 -11.44
N GLU A 241 35.60 0.21 -10.78
CA GLU A 241 36.78 -0.59 -11.08
C GLU A 241 36.52 -2.09 -10.88
N ALA A 242 35.86 -2.48 -9.79
CA ALA A 242 35.57 -3.88 -9.51
C ALA A 242 34.59 -4.49 -10.51
N ILE A 243 33.50 -3.77 -10.82
CA ILE A 243 32.52 -4.24 -11.82
C ILE A 243 33.06 -4.13 -13.24
N ASP A 244 34.08 -3.29 -13.50
CA ASP A 244 34.75 -3.16 -14.79
C ASP A 244 33.78 -2.92 -15.96
N GLY A 245 32.80 -2.02 -15.76
CA GLY A 245 31.79 -1.70 -16.76
C GLY A 245 30.88 -0.55 -16.33
N PRO A 246 30.28 0.18 -17.27
CA PRO A 246 29.37 1.26 -16.95
C PRO A 246 28.05 0.70 -16.40
N ALA A 247 27.43 1.44 -15.50
CA ALA A 247 26.20 1.04 -14.82
C ALA A 247 25.24 2.23 -14.67
N ASP A 248 23.94 1.95 -14.62
CA ASP A 248 22.94 2.98 -14.38
C ASP A 248 22.99 3.51 -12.93
N VAL A 249 22.51 4.74 -12.72
CA VAL A 249 22.54 5.40 -11.41
C VAL A 249 21.78 4.61 -10.34
N ARG A 250 20.75 3.82 -10.68
CA ARG A 250 20.06 2.94 -9.71
C ARG A 250 20.99 1.82 -9.26
N SER A 251 21.60 1.10 -10.20
CA SER A 251 22.55 0.02 -9.90
C SER A 251 23.76 0.52 -9.11
N LEU A 252 24.35 1.65 -9.50
CA LEU A 252 25.49 2.24 -8.79
C LEU A 252 25.17 2.61 -7.33
N ARG A 253 23.98 3.19 -7.08
CA ARG A 253 23.55 3.48 -5.70
C ARG A 253 23.47 2.22 -4.86
N SER A 254 22.84 1.16 -5.39
CA SER A 254 22.70 -0.12 -4.69
C SER A 254 24.07 -0.73 -4.35
N LEU A 255 24.96 -0.82 -5.34
CA LEU A 255 26.28 -1.42 -5.17
C LEU A 255 27.14 -0.63 -4.17
N VAL A 256 27.16 0.70 -4.27
CA VAL A 256 27.92 1.55 -3.34
C VAL A 256 27.37 1.45 -1.92
N MET A 257 26.05 1.49 -1.75
CA MET A 257 25.41 1.36 -0.45
C MET A 257 25.64 -0.01 0.19
N SER A 258 25.72 -1.09 -0.61
CA SER A 258 26.03 -2.44 -0.11
C SER A 258 27.44 -2.57 0.50
N ARG A 259 28.33 -1.60 0.24
CA ARG A 259 29.69 -1.52 0.79
C ARG A 259 29.82 -0.50 1.94
N LEU A 260 28.71 0.05 2.41
CA LEU A 260 28.63 0.95 3.55
C LEU A 260 27.86 0.28 4.70
N PRO A 261 28.28 0.46 5.96
CA PRO A 261 27.61 -0.08 7.14
C PRO A 261 26.42 0.80 7.54
N VAL A 262 25.44 0.92 6.65
CA VAL A 262 24.24 1.74 6.82
C VAL A 262 23.31 1.07 7.84
N MET A 263 22.80 1.83 8.82
CA MET A 263 21.90 1.27 9.86
C MET A 263 20.47 1.07 9.40
N ASP A 264 20.14 1.65 8.26
CA ASP A 264 18.83 1.54 7.65
C ASP A 264 18.75 0.24 6.82
N ILE A 265 17.80 -0.62 7.18
CA ILE A 265 17.51 -1.91 6.54
C ILE A 265 17.43 -1.75 5.00
N TYR A 266 18.07 -2.68 4.29
CA TYR A 266 18.39 -2.68 2.86
C TYR A 266 17.37 -2.03 1.90
N LEU A 267 17.86 -1.10 1.07
CA LEU A 267 17.24 -0.74 -0.21
C LEU A 267 17.43 -1.90 -1.20
N VAL A 268 16.40 -2.72 -1.38
CA VAL A 268 16.35 -3.73 -2.45
C VAL A 268 16.09 -3.03 -3.80
N PRO A 269 16.71 -3.47 -4.90
CA PRO A 269 16.56 -2.85 -6.21
C PRO A 269 15.09 -2.72 -6.64
N LEU A 270 14.70 -1.48 -6.96
CA LEU A 270 13.45 -1.16 -7.63
C LEU A 270 13.56 -1.55 -9.11
N GLY A 271 13.32 -2.82 -9.45
CA GLY A 271 13.28 -3.25 -10.84
C GLY A 271 13.48 -4.75 -11.04
N GLY A 272 12.46 -5.53 -10.73
CA GLY A 272 12.29 -6.88 -11.23
C GLY A 272 10.94 -6.98 -11.93
N ASP A 273 10.79 -6.30 -13.07
CA ASP A 273 9.82 -6.77 -14.06
C ASP A 273 10.53 -7.89 -14.82
N ASP A 274 10.35 -9.13 -14.35
CA ASP A 274 10.61 -10.30 -15.16
C ASP A 274 9.52 -10.34 -16.24
N PRO A 275 9.83 -10.14 -17.53
CA PRO A 275 8.83 -10.15 -18.60
C PRO A 275 8.25 -11.56 -18.83
N ASP A 276 8.86 -12.61 -18.28
CA ASP A 276 8.50 -14.01 -18.48
C ASP A 276 7.97 -14.71 -17.21
N SER A 277 7.82 -13.98 -16.10
CA SER A 277 7.02 -14.50 -14.98
C SER A 277 5.55 -14.30 -15.34
N ASP A 278 4.85 -15.40 -15.67
CA ASP A 278 3.39 -15.45 -15.64
C ASP A 278 2.94 -14.66 -14.42
N GLY A 279 2.35 -13.48 -14.67
CA GLY A 279 2.05 -12.53 -13.60
C GLY A 279 1.32 -13.28 -12.48
N PRO A 280 1.66 -13.03 -11.21
CA PRO A 280 1.03 -13.75 -10.12
C PRO A 280 -0.47 -13.62 -10.31
N THR A 281 -1.15 -14.77 -10.36
CA THR A 281 -2.60 -14.89 -10.35
C THR A 281 -3.12 -13.84 -9.39
N TYR A 282 -3.91 -12.91 -9.93
CA TYR A 282 -4.67 -11.96 -9.14
C TYR A 282 -5.43 -12.79 -8.10
N ASP A 283 -4.92 -12.82 -6.88
CA ASP A 283 -5.73 -13.23 -5.75
C ASP A 283 -6.47 -11.95 -5.38
N PRO A 284 -7.80 -11.89 -5.59
CA PRO A 284 -8.60 -10.79 -5.08
C PRO A 284 -8.21 -10.58 -3.63
N ALA A 285 -8.18 -9.33 -3.16
CA ALA A 285 -8.02 -9.06 -1.73
C ALA A 285 -8.96 -10.02 -1.00
N ASP A 286 -8.41 -10.88 -0.13
CA ASP A 286 -9.24 -11.76 0.66
C ASP A 286 -9.97 -10.85 1.63
N LEU A 287 -11.16 -10.40 1.20
CA LEU A 287 -12.10 -9.62 2.00
C LEU A 287 -12.70 -10.50 3.09
N ARG A 288 -12.36 -11.79 3.14
CA ARG A 288 -12.72 -12.65 4.25
C ARG A 288 -11.88 -12.19 5.42
N GLU A 289 -12.61 -11.79 6.44
CA GLU A 289 -12.10 -11.67 7.78
C GLU A 289 -11.21 -12.88 8.10
N ASN A 290 -9.96 -12.59 8.47
CA ASN A 290 -9.06 -13.66 8.81
C ASN A 290 -9.59 -14.36 10.09
N PRO A 291 -9.32 -15.65 10.32
CA PRO A 291 -9.92 -16.39 11.44
C PRO A 291 -9.57 -15.80 12.81
N GLU A 292 -8.48 -15.05 12.93
CA GLU A 292 -8.07 -14.36 14.15
C GLU A 292 -8.88 -13.08 14.38
N GLU A 293 -9.09 -12.25 13.34
CA GLU A 293 -9.97 -11.09 13.35
C GLU A 293 -11.41 -11.50 13.65
N SER A 294 -11.86 -12.62 13.07
CA SER A 294 -13.19 -13.19 13.36
C SER A 294 -13.33 -13.60 14.80
N LEU A 295 -12.29 -14.22 15.36
CA LEU A 295 -12.27 -14.56 16.76
C LEU A 295 -12.27 -13.32 17.65
N LEU A 296 -11.41 -12.33 17.36
CA LEU A 296 -11.32 -11.08 18.12
C LEU A 296 -12.63 -10.27 18.06
N ARG A 297 -13.28 -10.21 16.90
CA ARG A 297 -14.58 -9.55 16.75
C ARG A 297 -15.67 -10.29 17.51
N HIS A 298 -15.67 -11.63 17.46
CA HIS A 298 -16.61 -12.43 18.25
C HIS A 298 -16.38 -12.26 19.75
N GLU A 299 -15.13 -12.16 20.21
CA GLU A 299 -14.79 -11.89 21.61
C GLU A 299 -15.23 -10.47 22.02
N SER A 300 -14.99 -9.46 21.21
CA SER A 300 -15.41 -8.08 21.50
C SER A 300 -16.93 -7.93 21.53
N GLN A 301 -17.64 -8.60 20.62
CA GLN A 301 -19.10 -8.69 20.63
C GLN A 301 -19.64 -9.39 21.88
N GLN A 302 -18.98 -10.46 22.34
CA GLN A 302 -19.35 -11.14 23.58
C GLN A 302 -19.07 -10.28 24.82
N GLU A 303 -17.96 -9.53 24.83
CA GLU A 303 -17.63 -8.59 25.89
C GLU A 303 -18.64 -7.42 25.95
N ALA A 304 -19.05 -6.91 24.79
CA ALA A 304 -20.10 -5.89 24.69
C ALA A 304 -21.43 -6.42 25.23
N ALA A 305 -21.82 -7.65 24.91
CA ALA A 305 -22.99 -8.31 25.51
C ALA A 305 -22.83 -8.50 27.03
N GLY A 306 -21.62 -8.85 27.50
CA GLY A 306 -21.30 -8.98 28.92
C GLY A 306 -21.33 -7.67 29.71
N SER A 307 -21.22 -6.53 29.02
CA SER A 307 -21.25 -5.20 29.66
C SER A 307 -22.63 -4.78 30.17
N VAL A 308 -23.70 -5.52 29.82
CA VAL A 308 -25.09 -5.26 30.24
C VAL A 308 -25.26 -5.25 31.77
N ASP A 309 -24.70 -6.23 32.47
CA ASP A 309 -24.86 -6.31 33.93
C ASP A 309 -24.13 -5.14 34.63
N LYS A 310 -23.01 -4.69 34.08
CA LYS A 310 -22.28 -3.51 34.56
C LYS A 310 -23.11 -2.24 34.35
N PHE A 311 -23.70 -2.06 33.16
CA PHE A 311 -24.59 -0.95 32.85
C PHE A 311 -25.81 -0.90 33.82
N LEU A 312 -26.48 -2.03 34.03
CA LEU A 312 -27.62 -2.11 34.95
C LEU A 312 -27.21 -1.85 36.41
N THR A 313 -26.01 -2.29 36.81
CA THR A 313 -25.45 -2.01 38.13
C THR A 313 -25.18 -0.51 38.33
N ASN A 314 -24.64 0.17 37.32
CA ASN A 314 -24.42 1.62 37.37
C ASN A 314 -25.74 2.38 37.45
N LEU A 315 -26.74 1.98 36.65
CA LEU A 315 -28.10 2.52 36.73
C LEU A 315 -28.69 2.36 38.13
N ARG A 316 -28.52 1.19 38.76
CA ARG A 316 -28.95 0.97 40.15
C ARG A 316 -28.21 1.89 41.14
N GLY A 317 -26.92 2.15 40.88
CA GLY A 317 -26.12 3.14 41.61
C GLY A 317 -26.68 4.57 41.50
N ASN A 318 -27.14 4.98 40.33
CA ASN A 318 -27.70 6.31 40.07
C ASN A 318 -28.97 6.64 40.86
N VAL A 319 -29.70 5.62 41.33
CA VAL A 319 -30.85 5.76 42.24
C VAL A 319 -30.50 5.38 43.69
N ARG A 320 -29.21 5.32 44.03
CA ARG A 320 -28.68 4.97 45.35
C ARG A 320 -29.25 3.65 45.88
N GLY A 321 -29.47 2.68 44.99
CA GLY A 321 -30.00 1.36 45.35
C GLY A 321 -31.49 1.32 45.72
N LYS A 322 -32.25 2.40 45.59
CA LYS A 322 -33.70 2.42 45.85
C LYS A 322 -34.45 1.60 44.81
N ILE A 323 -34.84 0.38 45.18
CA ILE A 323 -35.45 -0.63 44.28
C ILE A 323 -36.66 -0.07 43.51
N LYS A 324 -37.61 0.59 44.18
CA LYS A 324 -38.79 1.17 43.50
C LYS A 324 -38.43 2.24 42.45
N GLN A 325 -37.36 3.01 42.67
CA GLN A 325 -36.90 4.02 41.71
C GLN A 325 -36.14 3.36 40.56
N TYR A 326 -35.34 2.34 40.87
CA TYR A 326 -34.64 1.53 39.89
C TYR A 326 -35.63 0.85 38.93
N ASN A 327 -36.65 0.20 39.45
CA ASN A 327 -37.69 -0.48 38.67
C ASN A 327 -38.40 0.47 37.70
N ARG A 328 -38.77 1.67 38.18
CA ARG A 328 -39.34 2.72 37.30
C ARG A 328 -38.35 3.18 36.22
N MET A 329 -37.08 3.33 36.56
CA MET A 329 -36.04 3.71 35.59
C MET A 329 -35.81 2.62 34.56
N VAL A 330 -35.86 1.34 34.95
CA VAL A 330 -35.84 0.18 34.03
C VAL A 330 -37.08 0.16 33.14
N GLY A 331 -38.25 0.51 33.68
CA GLY A 331 -39.48 0.69 32.88
C GLY A 331 -39.34 1.81 31.84
N VAL A 332 -38.73 2.95 32.21
CA VAL A 332 -38.42 4.03 31.25
C VAL A 332 -37.43 3.55 30.18
N LEU A 333 -36.39 2.81 30.58
CA LEU A 333 -35.44 2.21 29.64
C LEU A 333 -36.16 1.30 28.63
N TRP A 334 -37.07 0.46 29.10
CA TRP A 334 -37.86 -0.43 28.25
C TRP A 334 -38.72 0.36 27.26
N HIS A 335 -39.63 1.22 27.74
CA HIS A 335 -40.60 1.87 26.87
C HIS A 335 -40.02 2.95 25.97
N CYS A 336 -38.93 3.60 26.35
CA CYS A 336 -38.32 4.68 25.55
C CYS A 336 -37.24 4.20 24.58
N TYR A 337 -36.56 3.08 24.86
CA TYR A 337 -35.36 2.69 24.10
C TYR A 337 -35.37 1.25 23.57
N LEU A 338 -36.06 0.31 24.21
CA LEU A 338 -35.95 -1.12 23.88
C LEU A 338 -37.24 -1.73 23.30
N SER A 339 -38.38 -1.08 23.54
CA SER A 339 -39.68 -1.44 22.99
C SER A 339 -39.75 -1.07 21.51
N THR A 340 -40.28 -1.97 20.69
CA THR A 340 -40.60 -1.69 19.27
C THR A 340 -41.80 -0.74 19.15
N ASP A 341 -42.61 -0.65 20.19
CA ASP A 341 -43.77 0.24 20.23
C ASP A 341 -43.31 1.63 20.67
N HIS A 342 -43.40 2.59 19.74
CA HIS A 342 -43.07 3.98 20.01
C HIS A 342 -44.15 4.59 20.92
N ALA A 343 -43.86 4.70 22.20
CA ALA A 343 -44.69 5.43 23.16
C ALA A 343 -44.19 6.87 23.33
N THR A 344 -45.11 7.82 23.36
CA THR A 344 -44.79 9.20 23.72
C THR A 344 -44.41 9.27 25.20
N GLN A 345 -43.63 10.29 25.58
CA GLN A 345 -43.19 10.47 26.98
C GLN A 345 -44.37 10.54 27.97
N LEU A 346 -45.50 11.14 27.54
CA LEU A 346 -46.74 11.23 28.30
C LEU A 346 -47.40 9.86 28.51
N GLU A 347 -47.41 9.01 27.48
CA GLU A 347 -47.93 7.64 27.56
C GLU A 347 -47.05 6.77 28.47
N VAL A 348 -45.72 6.92 28.39
CA VAL A 348 -44.78 6.24 29.30
C VAL A 348 -44.98 6.68 30.74
N ALA A 349 -45.16 7.98 30.97
CA ALA A 349 -45.45 8.53 32.30
C ALA A 349 -46.74 7.94 32.89
N ALA A 350 -47.81 7.86 32.09
CA ALA A 350 -49.07 7.25 32.49
C ALA A 350 -48.93 5.75 32.78
N THR A 351 -48.24 5.01 31.91
CA THR A 351 -48.01 3.56 32.04
C THR A 351 -47.23 3.21 33.30
N LEU A 352 -46.22 4.02 33.65
CA LEU A 352 -45.38 3.78 34.82
C LEU A 352 -45.90 4.46 36.10
N GLY A 353 -47.03 5.20 36.03
CA GLY A 353 -47.60 5.93 37.16
C GLY A 353 -46.67 7.01 37.73
N VAL A 354 -45.95 7.74 36.85
CA VAL A 354 -44.98 8.78 37.21
C VAL A 354 -45.26 10.10 36.49
N SER A 355 -44.62 11.19 36.92
CA SER A 355 -44.71 12.47 36.21
C SER A 355 -43.84 12.48 34.95
N ASP A 356 -44.27 13.25 33.96
CA ASP A 356 -43.52 13.50 32.72
C ASP A 356 -42.09 14.03 33.00
N SER A 357 -41.96 14.94 33.95
CA SER A 357 -40.66 15.48 34.41
C SER A 357 -39.72 14.40 34.96
N LEU A 358 -40.26 13.35 35.61
CA LEU A 358 -39.47 12.26 36.16
C LEU A 358 -39.01 11.30 35.04
N VAL A 359 -39.85 11.08 34.02
CA VAL A 359 -39.44 10.33 32.82
C VAL A 359 -38.28 11.04 32.12
N SER A 360 -38.36 12.37 31.97
CA SER A 360 -37.27 13.17 31.39
C SER A 360 -35.97 13.08 32.19
N ASP A 361 -36.03 13.14 33.54
CA ASP A 361 -34.86 12.97 34.40
C ASP A 361 -34.23 11.58 34.25
N TYR A 362 -35.04 10.52 34.22
CA TYR A 362 -34.56 9.16 34.01
C TYR A 362 -33.95 8.96 32.62
N ARG A 363 -34.56 9.50 31.56
CA ARG A 363 -33.98 9.48 30.21
C ARG A 363 -32.60 10.10 30.18
N ARG A 364 -32.42 11.26 30.82
CA ARG A 364 -31.12 11.94 30.90
C ARG A 364 -30.05 11.08 31.58
N ARG A 365 -30.39 10.41 32.68
CA ARG A 365 -29.45 9.53 33.40
C ARG A 365 -29.10 8.28 32.59
N ILE A 366 -30.09 7.71 31.90
CA ILE A 366 -29.89 6.57 31.00
C ILE A 366 -28.95 6.97 29.86
N GLU A 367 -29.18 8.12 29.21
CA GLU A 367 -28.32 8.64 28.15
C GLU A 367 -26.88 8.89 28.61
N GLN A 368 -26.69 9.35 29.85
CA GLN A 368 -25.35 9.54 30.42
C GLN A 368 -24.60 8.20 30.55
N GLU A 369 -25.26 7.16 31.06
CA GLU A 369 -24.66 5.82 31.15
C GLU A 369 -24.43 5.20 29.76
N LEU A 370 -25.34 5.40 28.81
CA LEU A 370 -25.19 4.93 27.43
C LEU A 370 -23.99 5.61 26.74
N ARG A 371 -23.77 6.91 26.96
CA ARG A 371 -22.60 7.63 26.43
C ARG A 371 -21.28 7.22 27.08
N ALA A 372 -21.33 6.67 28.29
CA ALA A 372 -20.14 6.16 28.97
C ALA A 372 -19.68 4.79 28.41
N LEU A 373 -20.50 4.14 27.58
CA LEU A 373 -20.11 2.94 26.85
C LEU A 373 -19.21 3.34 25.67
N SER A 374 -18.02 2.76 25.62
CA SER A 374 -17.04 2.96 24.55
C SER A 374 -17.06 1.75 23.61
N PHE A 375 -18.04 1.70 22.71
CA PHE A 375 -18.03 0.71 21.62
C PHE A 375 -17.32 1.29 20.41
N THR A 376 -16.49 0.47 19.78
CA THR A 376 -15.73 0.83 18.58
C THR A 376 -16.48 0.46 17.31
N GLU A 377 -17.25 -0.63 17.34
CA GLU A 377 -17.99 -1.14 16.19
C GLU A 377 -19.52 -1.08 16.39
N VAL A 378 -20.26 -1.05 15.28
CA VAL A 378 -21.74 -1.02 15.29
C VAL A 378 -22.30 -2.34 15.80
N GLU A 379 -21.64 -3.45 15.47
CA GLU A 379 -22.01 -4.80 15.89
C GLU A 379 -21.90 -4.98 17.41
N GLU A 380 -20.90 -4.37 18.06
CA GLU A 380 -20.75 -4.38 19.53
C GLU A 380 -21.95 -3.68 20.19
N ALA A 381 -22.31 -2.49 19.69
CA ALA A 381 -23.47 -1.74 20.18
C ALA A 381 -24.77 -2.53 19.97
N ARG A 382 -24.91 -3.24 18.84
CA ARG A 382 -26.07 -4.08 18.54
C ARG A 382 -26.15 -5.31 19.45
N MET A 383 -25.03 -5.96 19.75
CA MET A 383 -24.98 -7.10 20.65
C MET A 383 -25.28 -6.70 22.09
N PHE A 384 -24.77 -5.55 22.52
CA PHE A 384 -25.16 -4.92 23.78
C PHE A 384 -26.66 -4.62 23.83
N GLU A 385 -27.24 -3.99 22.80
CA GLU A 385 -28.68 -3.68 22.73
C GLU A 385 -29.53 -4.95 22.83
N LEU A 386 -29.18 -5.99 22.07
CA LEU A 386 -29.92 -7.26 22.05
C LEU A 386 -29.90 -7.94 23.44
N ALA A 387 -28.72 -8.01 24.05
CA ALA A 387 -28.54 -8.57 25.38
C ALA A 387 -29.25 -7.72 26.46
N LEU A 388 -29.17 -6.39 26.36
CA LEU A 388 -29.86 -5.46 27.25
C LEU A 388 -31.38 -5.61 27.15
N ARG A 389 -31.91 -5.73 25.92
CA ARG A 389 -33.33 -5.95 25.68
C ARG A 389 -33.82 -7.24 26.31
N GLU A 390 -33.09 -8.34 26.15
CA GLU A 390 -33.46 -9.62 26.75
C GLU A 390 -33.43 -9.54 28.28
N ARG A 391 -32.35 -8.95 28.83
CA ARG A 391 -32.19 -8.78 30.27
C ARG A 391 -33.27 -7.90 30.87
N VAL A 392 -33.58 -6.76 30.26
CA VAL A 392 -34.61 -5.83 30.74
C VAL A 392 -36.01 -6.43 30.57
N ARG A 393 -36.27 -7.16 29.48
CA ARG A 393 -37.55 -7.86 29.29
C ARG A 393 -37.83 -8.83 30.45
N THR A 394 -36.85 -9.64 30.84
CA THR A 394 -37.03 -10.56 31.99
C THR A 394 -37.32 -9.80 33.29
N MET A 395 -36.68 -8.66 33.52
CA MET A 395 -36.93 -7.84 34.71
C MET A 395 -38.34 -7.21 34.73
N VAL A 396 -38.79 -6.67 33.60
CA VAL A 396 -40.11 -6.03 33.47
C VAL A 396 -41.24 -7.08 33.51
N ALA A 397 -41.04 -8.26 32.92
CA ALA A 397 -42.00 -9.35 32.97
C ALA A 397 -42.27 -9.84 34.40
N ILE A 398 -41.21 -9.98 35.23
CA ILE A 398 -41.33 -10.37 36.64
C ILE A 398 -42.12 -9.32 37.44
N GLU A 399 -41.98 -8.03 37.12
CA GLU A 399 -42.75 -6.97 37.77
C GLU A 399 -44.23 -6.96 37.37
N SER A 400 -44.55 -7.34 36.12
CA SER A 400 -45.94 -7.48 35.69
C SER A 400 -46.65 -8.67 36.34
N GLU A 401 -45.95 -9.79 36.59
CA GLU A 401 -46.50 -10.92 37.34
C GLU A 401 -46.65 -10.61 38.84
N GLY A 402 -45.72 -9.85 39.43
CA GLY A 402 -45.79 -9.41 40.83
C GLY A 402 -46.83 -8.31 41.13
N MET A 403 -47.43 -7.69 40.11
CA MET A 403 -48.58 -6.77 40.26
C MET A 403 -49.93 -7.46 40.09
N LEU A 404 -49.96 -8.70 39.58
CA LEU A 404 -51.18 -9.50 39.38
C LEU A 404 -51.41 -10.54 40.49
N ALA A 405 -50.51 -10.61 41.49
CA ALA A 405 -50.66 -11.34 42.75
C ALA A 405 -50.83 -10.35 43.90
#